data_AF-A0A7W3YUS9-F1
#
_entry.id   AF-A0A7W3YUS9-F1
#
_cell.length_a   1.000
_cell.length_b   1.000
_cell.length_c   1.000
_cell.angle_alpha   90.00
_cell.angle_beta   90.00
_cell.angle_gamma   90.00
#
_symmetry.space_group_name_H-M   'P 1'
#
loop_
_entity.id
_entity.type
_entity.pdbx_description
1 polymer ?
#
loop_
_entity_poly.entity_id
_entity_poly.type
_entity_poly.pdbx_seq_one_letter_code
_entity_poly.pdbx_strand_id
1 'polypeptide(L)'
;MEFAASVRMLAHADRLPGAAVCLRSQFEALVRAVWLLHVASEEQLEKLDAVQLTLESQQRSKNLPMLAEMLAALEKKPQLSSLMVLLAEFRTSSWPALNSFVHAGLHAVHRTRFAYPQALLEQAFRSSNGLCLIAYMHMGILTGRAGIQKELIGLSAGFASVLPKLR
;
A
#
# COMPACT_ATOMS: atom_id res chain seq x y z
N MET A 1 -4.54 4.79 6.92
CA MET A 1 -4.42 5.95 6.01
C MET A 1 -3.24 6.87 6.36
N GLU A 2 -2.68 6.79 7.56
CA GLU A 2 -1.52 7.58 8.01
C GLU A 2 -0.33 7.61 7.03
N PHE A 3 0.10 6.46 6.49
CA PHE A 3 1.19 6.45 5.51
C PHE A 3 0.92 7.33 4.28
N ALA A 4 -0.33 7.39 3.80
CA ALA A 4 -0.69 8.26 2.69
C ALA A 4 -0.56 9.75 3.07
N ALA A 5 -0.95 10.11 4.29
CA ALA A 5 -0.75 11.46 4.80
C ALA A 5 0.74 11.82 4.86
N SER A 6 1.58 10.90 5.34
CA SER A 6 3.04 11.08 5.33
C SER A 6 3.60 11.24 3.93
N VAL A 7 3.16 10.44 2.95
CA VAL A 7 3.57 10.61 1.54
C VAL A 7 3.22 12.01 1.05
N ARG A 8 2.01 12.51 1.31
CA ARG A 8 1.59 13.86 0.91
C ARG A 8 2.44 14.95 1.54
N MET A 9 2.68 14.87 2.85
CA MET A 9 3.51 15.86 3.57
C MET A 9 4.96 15.87 3.06
N LEU A 10 5.54 14.69 2.85
CA LEU A 10 6.91 14.56 2.36
C LEU A 10 7.05 14.96 0.90
N ALA A 11 6.04 14.68 0.08
CA ALA A 11 5.98 15.17 -1.30
C ALA A 11 5.87 16.70 -1.34
N HIS A 12 5.03 17.30 -0.50
CA HIS A 12 4.93 18.75 -0.40
C HIS A 12 6.25 19.42 0.03
N ALA A 13 7.06 18.73 0.84
CA ALA A 13 8.34 19.22 1.33
C ALA A 13 9.56 18.82 0.45
N ASP A 14 9.35 18.31 -0.77
CA ASP A 14 10.42 17.83 -1.65
C ASP A 14 11.35 16.82 -0.96
N ARG A 15 10.76 15.82 -0.29
CA ARG A 15 11.46 14.73 0.42
C ARG A 15 11.18 13.38 -0.24
N LEU A 16 11.66 13.18 -1.47
CA LEU A 16 11.45 11.95 -2.24
C LEU A 16 11.83 10.65 -1.50
N PRO A 17 13.02 10.50 -0.89
CA PRO A 17 13.36 9.23 -0.22
C PRO A 17 12.38 8.88 0.91
N GLY A 18 12.01 9.86 1.73
CA GLY A 18 11.01 9.67 2.79
C GLY A 18 9.64 9.32 2.22
N ALA A 19 9.19 10.05 1.20
CA ALA A 19 7.91 9.77 0.53
C ALA A 19 7.88 8.35 -0.06
N ALA A 20 8.98 7.88 -0.66
CA ALA A 20 9.10 6.53 -1.19
C ALA A 20 9.03 5.46 -0.08
N VAL A 21 9.72 5.67 1.05
CA VAL A 21 9.65 4.76 2.20
C VAL A 21 8.20 4.65 2.70
N CYS A 22 7.51 5.77 2.92
CA CYS A 22 6.11 5.77 3.34
C CYS A 22 5.18 5.12 2.31
N LEU A 23 5.43 5.33 1.01
CA LEU A 23 4.65 4.71 -0.06
C LEU A 23 4.78 3.18 -0.05
N ARG A 24 5.98 2.65 0.22
CA ARG A 24 6.16 1.19 0.38
C ARG A 24 5.37 0.67 1.58
N SER A 25 5.49 1.33 2.73
CA SER A 25 4.75 0.94 3.93
C SER A 25 3.22 1.05 3.73
N GLN A 26 2.75 2.03 2.95
CA GLN A 26 1.35 2.13 2.55
C GLN A 26 0.90 0.90 1.75
N PHE A 27 1.68 0.46 0.77
CA PHE A 27 1.37 -0.73 -0.02
C PHE A 27 1.35 -2.00 0.84
N GLU A 28 2.37 -2.19 1.69
CA GLU A 28 2.45 -3.33 2.60
C GLU A 28 1.27 -3.36 3.58
N ALA A 29 0.89 -2.20 4.13
CA ALA A 29 -0.27 -2.08 5.01
C ALA A 29 -1.59 -2.38 4.29
N LEU A 30 -1.75 -1.92 3.04
CA LEU A 30 -2.93 -2.23 2.23
C LEU A 30 -3.03 -3.73 1.97
N VAL A 31 -1.95 -4.38 1.53
CA VAL A 31 -1.95 -5.83 1.28
C VAL A 31 -2.28 -6.59 2.55
N ARG A 32 -1.72 -6.19 3.71
CA ARG A 32 -2.08 -6.80 4.99
C ARG A 32 -3.57 -6.62 5.31
N ALA A 33 -4.14 -5.43 5.11
CA ALA A 33 -5.56 -5.20 5.37
C ALA A 33 -6.47 -6.08 4.50
N VAL A 34 -6.16 -6.20 3.20
CA VAL A 34 -6.88 -7.08 2.27
C VAL A 34 -6.73 -8.55 2.68
N TRP A 35 -5.52 -8.96 3.07
CA TRP A 35 -5.24 -10.30 3.54
C TRP A 35 -6.00 -10.65 4.83
N LEU A 36 -6.06 -9.72 5.79
CA LEU A 36 -6.85 -9.88 7.02
C LEU A 36 -8.34 -10.09 6.71
N LEU A 37 -8.87 -9.35 5.73
CA LEU A 37 -10.29 -9.43 5.36
C LEU A 37 -10.66 -10.74 4.65
N HIS A 38 -9.77 -11.31 3.84
CA HIS A 38 -10.13 -12.37 2.89
C HIS A 38 -9.45 -13.72 3.11
N VAL A 39 -8.37 -13.77 3.91
CA VAL A 39 -7.47 -14.92 3.96
C VAL A 39 -7.07 -15.30 5.38
N ALA A 40 -6.82 -14.32 6.26
CA ALA A 40 -6.30 -14.60 7.60
C ALA A 40 -7.21 -15.54 8.40
N SER A 41 -6.59 -16.44 9.16
CA SER A 41 -7.31 -17.25 10.15
C SER A 41 -7.65 -16.44 11.40
N GLU A 42 -8.60 -16.93 12.21
CA GLU A 42 -8.92 -16.33 13.50
C GLU A 42 -7.67 -16.24 14.41
N GLU A 43 -6.86 -17.28 14.48
CA GLU A 43 -5.59 -17.27 15.23
C GLU A 43 -4.62 -16.17 14.74
N GLN A 44 -4.60 -15.89 13.44
CA GLN A 44 -3.78 -14.83 12.87
C GLN A 44 -4.34 -13.43 13.17
N LEU A 45 -5.68 -13.30 13.22
CA LEU A 45 -6.36 -12.07 13.60
C LEU A 45 -6.10 -11.75 15.08
N GLU A 46 -6.23 -12.74 15.97
CA GLU A 46 -5.99 -12.60 17.41
C GLU A 46 -4.57 -12.09 17.73
N LYS A 47 -3.57 -12.49 16.94
CA LYS A 47 -2.18 -12.01 17.08
C LYS A 47 -2.04 -10.50 16.83
N LEU A 48 -2.98 -9.88 16.12
CA LEU A 48 -3.01 -8.45 15.82
C LEU A 48 -4.02 -7.68 16.69
N ASP A 49 -4.87 -8.38 17.44
CA ASP A 49 -5.87 -7.81 18.36
C ASP A 49 -5.36 -7.68 19.81
N ALA A 50 -4.03 -7.73 19.99
CA ALA A 50 -3.42 -7.60 21.30
C ALA A 50 -3.68 -6.20 21.90
N VAL A 51 -4.45 -6.15 22.99
CA VAL A 51 -4.78 -4.90 23.72
C VAL A 51 -3.54 -4.25 24.35
N GLN A 52 -2.52 -5.04 24.72
CA GLN A 52 -1.28 -4.55 25.32
C GLN A 52 -0.05 -5.02 24.53
N LEU A 53 0.90 -4.11 24.33
CA LEU A 53 2.20 -4.38 23.72
C LEU A 53 3.18 -4.97 24.74
N THR A 54 3.01 -6.25 25.06
CA THR A 54 3.92 -7.03 25.91
C THR A 54 4.97 -7.80 25.09
N LEU A 55 6.07 -8.25 25.70
CA LEU A 55 7.07 -9.10 25.04
C LEU A 55 6.44 -10.36 24.44
N GLU A 56 5.47 -10.96 25.14
CA GLU A 56 4.75 -12.14 24.67
C GLU A 56 3.90 -11.83 23.43
N SER A 57 3.14 -10.72 23.43
CA SER A 57 2.35 -10.31 22.27
C SER A 57 3.23 -10.05 21.03
N GLN A 58 4.40 -9.42 21.23
CA GLN A 58 5.38 -9.19 20.17
C GLN A 58 5.92 -10.52 19.64
N GLN A 59 6.26 -11.47 20.51
CA GLN A 59 6.74 -12.79 20.10
C GLN A 59 5.68 -13.57 19.31
N ARG A 60 4.42 -13.55 19.75
CA ARG A 60 3.30 -14.19 19.03
C ARG A 60 3.08 -13.62 17.62
N SER A 61 3.33 -12.33 17.42
CA SER A 61 3.20 -11.66 16.12
C SER A 61 4.30 -11.99 15.10
N LYS A 62 5.44 -12.58 15.54
CA LYS A 62 6.58 -12.87 14.65
C LYS A 62 6.29 -13.87 13.54
N ASN A 63 5.28 -14.72 13.72
CA ASN A 63 4.91 -15.76 12.77
C ASN A 63 3.84 -15.32 11.77
N LEU A 64 3.55 -14.02 11.70
CA LEU A 64 2.63 -13.49 10.69
C LEU A 64 3.30 -13.50 9.30
N PRO A 65 2.53 -13.76 8.23
CA PRO A 65 3.10 -13.88 6.90
C PRO A 65 3.71 -12.57 6.42
N MET A 66 4.80 -12.72 5.69
CA MET A 66 5.45 -11.61 4.98
C MET A 66 4.66 -11.23 3.73
N LEU A 67 4.96 -10.07 3.16
CA LEU A 67 4.24 -9.55 2.00
C LEU A 67 4.11 -10.56 0.84
N ALA A 68 5.18 -11.28 0.51
CA ALA A 68 5.17 -12.24 -0.59
C ALA A 68 4.18 -13.39 -0.32
N GLU A 69 4.13 -13.88 0.91
CA GLU A 69 3.22 -14.96 1.34
C GLU A 69 1.76 -14.46 1.35
N MET A 70 1.52 -13.24 1.82
CA MET A 70 0.18 -12.63 1.78
C MET A 70 -0.33 -12.48 0.35
N LEU A 71 0.50 -11.99 -0.59
CA LEU A 71 0.12 -11.87 -2.00
C LEU A 71 -0.16 -13.24 -2.63
N ALA A 72 0.72 -14.23 -2.42
CA ALA A 72 0.51 -15.59 -2.95
C ALA A 72 -0.77 -16.25 -2.41
N ALA A 73 -1.16 -15.93 -1.17
CA ALA A 73 -2.41 -16.43 -0.60
C ALA A 73 -3.64 -15.70 -1.16
N LEU A 74 -3.53 -14.39 -1.44
CA LEU A 74 -4.58 -13.59 -2.08
C LEU A 74 -4.81 -14.00 -3.55
N GLU A 75 -3.76 -14.35 -4.28
CA GLU A 75 -3.85 -14.83 -5.68
C GLU A 75 -4.72 -16.09 -5.81
N LYS A 76 -4.84 -16.88 -4.75
CA LYS A 76 -5.69 -18.09 -4.72
C LYS A 76 -7.18 -17.79 -4.56
N LYS A 77 -7.59 -16.52 -4.44
CA LYS A 77 -8.99 -16.10 -4.25
C LYS A 77 -9.55 -15.54 -5.58
N PRO A 78 -10.38 -16.29 -6.33
CA PRO A 78 -10.87 -15.87 -7.64
C PRO A 78 -11.59 -14.51 -7.65
N GLN A 79 -12.32 -14.21 -6.57
CA GLN A 79 -13.06 -12.96 -6.39
C GLN A 79 -12.15 -11.72 -6.26
N LEU A 80 -10.84 -11.91 -6.03
CA LEU A 80 -9.85 -10.84 -5.91
C LEU A 80 -9.00 -10.67 -7.17
N SER A 81 -9.27 -11.42 -8.25
CA SER A 81 -8.47 -11.40 -9.48
C SER A 81 -8.22 -9.98 -10.03
N SER A 82 -9.26 -9.15 -10.12
CA SER A 82 -9.12 -7.76 -10.59
C SER A 82 -8.24 -6.90 -9.68
N LEU A 83 -8.31 -7.11 -8.36
CA LEU A 83 -7.44 -6.44 -7.41
C LEU A 83 -5.99 -6.91 -7.56
N MET A 84 -5.78 -8.21 -7.79
CA MET A 84 -4.44 -8.77 -7.96
C MET A 84 -3.71 -8.18 -9.16
N VAL A 85 -4.42 -7.88 -10.25
CA VAL A 85 -3.84 -7.15 -11.39
C VAL A 85 -3.28 -5.80 -10.94
N LEU A 86 -4.04 -5.01 -10.17
CA LEU A 86 -3.61 -3.69 -9.69
C LEU A 86 -2.43 -3.77 -8.72
N LEU A 87 -2.46 -4.71 -7.77
CA LEU A 87 -1.36 -4.89 -6.81
C LEU A 87 -0.09 -5.41 -7.50
N ALA A 88 -0.23 -6.28 -8.50
CA ALA A 88 0.89 -6.78 -9.31
C ALA A 88 1.49 -5.66 -10.16
N GLU A 89 0.69 -4.79 -10.76
CA GLU A 89 1.17 -3.63 -11.51
C GLU A 89 1.96 -2.67 -10.62
N PHE A 90 1.45 -2.36 -9.42
CA PHE A 90 2.18 -1.54 -8.46
C PHE A 90 3.51 -2.20 -8.06
N ARG A 91 3.49 -3.50 -7.74
CA ARG A 91 4.67 -4.24 -7.33
C ARG A 91 5.72 -4.27 -8.43
N THR A 92 5.36 -4.62 -9.66
CA THR A 92 6.32 -4.72 -10.76
C THR A 92 6.92 -3.35 -11.12
N SER A 93 6.10 -2.29 -11.12
CA SER A 93 6.53 -0.95 -11.52
C SER A 93 7.32 -0.19 -10.45
N SER A 94 6.96 -0.35 -9.17
CA SER A 94 7.45 0.52 -8.09
C SER A 94 8.38 -0.20 -7.10
N TRP A 95 8.18 -1.49 -6.85
CA TRP A 95 8.88 -2.24 -5.79
C TRP A 95 10.42 -2.18 -5.86
N PRO A 96 11.09 -2.32 -7.02
CA PRO A 96 12.55 -2.27 -7.07
C PRO A 96 13.11 -0.92 -6.60
N ALA A 97 12.51 0.18 -7.06
CA ALA A 97 12.93 1.52 -6.66
C ALA A 97 12.64 1.78 -5.17
N LEU A 98 11.46 1.36 -4.68
CA LEU A 98 11.07 1.51 -3.28
C LEU A 98 12.00 0.71 -2.34
N ASN A 99 12.39 -0.51 -2.71
CA ASN A 99 13.39 -1.28 -1.95
C ASN A 99 14.72 -0.56 -1.85
N SER A 100 15.16 0.04 -2.96
CA SER A 100 16.38 0.82 -2.97
C SER A 100 16.32 2.01 -2.01
N PHE A 101 15.18 2.71 -1.93
CA PHE A 101 15.00 3.81 -0.96
C PHE A 101 14.99 3.34 0.50
N VAL A 102 14.27 2.24 0.81
CA VAL A 102 14.18 1.72 2.18
C VAL A 102 15.52 1.22 2.72
N HIS A 103 16.32 0.57 1.88
CA HIS A 103 17.58 -0.05 2.31
C HIS A 103 18.83 0.79 1.98
N ALA A 104 18.67 2.10 1.75
CA ALA A 104 19.77 2.99 1.38
C ALA A 104 20.61 2.48 0.19
N GLY A 105 19.97 1.85 -0.79
CA GLY A 105 20.60 1.32 -1.99
C GLY A 105 20.91 2.40 -3.04
N LEU A 106 21.26 1.97 -4.24
CA LEU A 106 21.76 2.84 -5.33
C LEU A 106 20.86 4.06 -5.60
N HIS A 107 19.54 3.89 -5.71
CA HIS A 107 18.64 5.03 -5.94
C HIS A 107 18.65 6.01 -4.75
N ALA A 108 18.68 5.53 -3.51
CA ALA A 108 18.77 6.40 -2.35
C ALA A 108 20.08 7.20 -2.36
N VAL A 109 21.22 6.53 -2.48
CA VAL A 109 22.55 7.16 -2.48
C VAL A 109 22.68 8.16 -3.62
N HIS A 110 22.28 7.76 -4.83
CA HIS A 110 22.36 8.62 -6.01
C HIS A 110 21.47 9.85 -5.86
N ARG A 111 20.23 9.72 -5.35
CA ARG A 111 19.30 10.86 -5.21
C ARG A 111 19.56 11.74 -3.99
N THR A 112 20.37 11.29 -3.04
CA THR A 112 20.91 12.16 -1.98
C THR A 112 22.02 13.04 -2.51
N ARG A 113 22.89 12.49 -3.39
CA ARG A 113 24.02 13.23 -3.98
C ARG A 113 23.61 14.14 -5.14
N PHE A 114 22.63 13.71 -5.93
CA PHE A 114 22.18 14.41 -7.14
C PHE A 114 20.68 14.71 -7.08
N ALA A 115 20.26 15.80 -7.73
CA ALA A 115 18.84 16.11 -7.85
C ALA A 115 18.04 14.94 -8.45
N TYR A 116 16.80 14.80 -8.00
CA TYR A 116 15.84 13.86 -8.57
C TYR A 116 14.83 14.61 -9.46
N PRO A 117 14.33 13.96 -10.54
CA PRO A 117 13.25 14.54 -11.33
C PRO A 117 11.99 14.72 -10.50
N GLN A 118 11.37 15.90 -10.58
CA GLN A 118 10.08 16.19 -9.93
C GLN A 118 8.98 15.19 -10.33
N ALA A 119 9.04 14.67 -11.56
CA ALA A 119 8.15 13.62 -12.04
C ALA A 119 8.15 12.35 -11.17
N LEU A 120 9.26 12.01 -10.49
CA LEU A 120 9.30 10.85 -9.58
C LEU A 120 8.50 11.11 -8.30
N LEU A 121 8.54 12.34 -7.80
CA LEU A 121 7.79 12.74 -6.61
C LEU A 121 6.29 12.80 -6.92
N GLU A 122 5.95 13.37 -8.07
CA GLU A 122 4.58 13.38 -8.58
C GLU A 122 4.05 11.95 -8.77
N GLN A 123 4.86 11.04 -9.33
CA GLN A 123 4.49 9.64 -9.47
C GLN A 123 4.26 8.97 -8.10
N ALA A 124 5.12 9.21 -7.11
CA ALA A 124 4.94 8.65 -5.77
C ALA A 124 3.63 9.14 -5.12
N PHE A 125 3.33 10.44 -5.25
CA PHE A 125 2.09 11.04 -4.77
C PHE A 125 0.85 10.42 -5.45
N ARG A 126 0.86 10.33 -6.78
CA ARG A 126 -0.24 9.71 -7.56
C ARG A 126 -0.44 8.25 -7.21
N SER A 127 0.64 7.49 -7.11
CA SER A 127 0.62 6.08 -6.67
C SER A 127 0.02 5.94 -5.28
N SER A 128 0.36 6.83 -4.34
CA SER A 128 -0.26 6.86 -3.01
C SER A 128 -1.78 7.06 -3.08
N ASN A 129 -2.27 7.95 -3.94
CA ASN A 129 -3.70 8.17 -4.15
C ASN A 129 -4.40 6.94 -4.76
N GLY A 130 -3.74 6.24 -5.69
CA GLY A 130 -4.22 4.96 -6.21
C GLY A 130 -4.40 3.91 -5.12
N LEU A 131 -3.42 3.77 -4.22
CA LEU A 131 -3.52 2.87 -3.07
C LEU A 131 -4.64 3.30 -2.09
N CYS A 132 -4.86 4.61 -1.89
CA CYS A 132 -5.98 5.11 -1.11
C CYS A 132 -7.33 4.69 -1.72
N LEU A 133 -7.49 4.82 -3.03
CA LEU A 133 -8.72 4.40 -3.71
C LEU A 133 -8.99 2.91 -3.48
N ILE A 134 -7.97 2.05 -3.60
CA ILE A 134 -8.09 0.62 -3.32
C ILE A 134 -8.47 0.37 -1.85
N ALA A 135 -7.86 1.09 -0.91
CA ALA A 135 -8.20 1.00 0.50
C ALA A 135 -9.67 1.38 0.77
N TYR A 136 -10.16 2.48 0.18
CA TYR A 136 -11.55 2.90 0.31
C TYR A 136 -12.53 1.90 -0.30
N MET A 137 -12.19 1.29 -1.45
CA MET A 137 -13.01 0.22 -2.02
C MET A 137 -13.14 -0.99 -1.09
N HIS A 138 -12.09 -1.34 -0.33
CA HIS A 138 -12.13 -2.43 0.64
C HIS A 138 -12.86 -2.05 1.93
N MET A 139 -12.65 -0.83 2.43
CA MET A 139 -13.45 -0.33 3.56
C MET A 139 -14.94 -0.27 3.21
N GLY A 140 -15.27 0.03 1.95
CA GLY A 140 -16.64 -0.02 1.44
C GLY A 140 -17.30 -1.40 1.62
N ILE A 141 -16.57 -2.51 1.43
CA ILE A 141 -17.09 -3.86 1.63
C ILE A 141 -17.62 -4.04 3.05
N LEU A 142 -16.88 -3.54 4.04
CA LEU A 142 -17.21 -3.66 5.46
C LEU A 142 -18.49 -2.90 5.85
N THR A 143 -18.94 -1.96 5.03
CA THR A 143 -20.22 -1.25 5.27
C THR A 143 -21.45 -2.09 4.96
N GLY A 144 -21.31 -3.19 4.22
CA GLY A 144 -22.42 -4.00 3.73
C GLY A 144 -23.30 -3.33 2.67
N ARG A 145 -22.99 -2.09 2.25
CA ARG A 145 -23.79 -1.35 1.26
C ARG A 145 -23.51 -1.85 -0.15
N ALA A 146 -24.49 -2.53 -0.76
CA ALA A 146 -24.39 -2.95 -2.14
C ALA A 146 -24.11 -1.76 -3.08
N GLY A 147 -23.18 -1.93 -4.02
CA GLY A 147 -22.85 -0.90 -5.02
C GLY A 147 -21.87 0.18 -4.59
N ILE A 148 -21.48 0.30 -3.31
CA ILE A 148 -20.57 1.34 -2.82
C ILE A 148 -19.24 1.39 -3.60
N GLN A 149 -18.69 0.24 -3.96
CA GLN A 149 -17.44 0.17 -4.72
C GLN A 149 -17.59 0.77 -6.13
N LYS A 150 -18.74 0.56 -6.78
CA LYS A 150 -19.02 1.14 -8.11
C LYS A 150 -19.13 2.66 -8.03
N GLU A 151 -19.77 3.17 -6.99
CA GLU A 151 -19.85 4.62 -6.74
C GLU A 151 -18.47 5.23 -6.52
N LEU A 152 -17.62 4.61 -5.69
CA LEU A 152 -16.25 5.05 -5.45
C LEU A 152 -15.40 5.07 -6.73
N ILE A 153 -15.54 4.05 -7.58
CA ILE A 153 -14.89 4.00 -8.90
C ILE A 153 -15.42 5.13 -9.79
N GLY A 154 -16.74 5.38 -9.81
CA GLY A 154 -17.33 6.47 -10.57
C GLY A 154 -16.80 7.84 -10.14
N LEU A 155 -16.66 8.07 -8.84
CA LEU A 155 -16.07 9.30 -8.30
C LEU A 155 -14.60 9.49 -8.71
N SER A 156 -13.84 8.39 -8.85
CA SER A 156 -12.42 8.46 -9.21
C SER A 156 -12.16 9.17 -10.54
N ALA A 157 -13.11 9.15 -11.47
CA ALA A 157 -13.01 9.87 -12.75
C ALA A 157 -12.83 11.38 -12.56
N GLY A 158 -13.51 11.97 -11.57
CA GLY A 158 -13.36 13.40 -11.22
C GLY A 158 -12.00 13.75 -10.62
N PHE A 159 -11.23 12.74 -10.19
CA PHE A 159 -9.90 12.88 -9.59
C PHE A 159 -8.78 12.29 -10.46
N ALA A 160 -9.06 11.99 -11.74
CA ALA A 160 -8.06 11.41 -12.65
C ALA A 160 -6.75 12.23 -12.72
N SER A 161 -6.84 13.55 -12.55
CA SER A 161 -5.69 14.45 -12.54
C SER A 161 -4.72 14.24 -11.38
N VAL A 162 -5.09 13.50 -10.33
CA VAL A 162 -4.24 13.19 -9.15
C VAL A 162 -4.07 11.68 -8.90
N LEU A 163 -4.62 10.85 -9.78
CA LEU A 163 -4.48 9.39 -9.74
C LEU A 163 -3.28 8.92 -10.60
N PRO A 164 -2.85 7.65 -10.44
CA PRO A 164 -1.89 7.05 -11.36
C PRO A 164 -2.40 7.12 -12.79
N LYS A 165 -1.52 7.44 -13.73
CA LYS A 165 -1.86 7.38 -15.15
C LYS A 165 -2.00 5.91 -15.55
N LEU A 166 -3.13 5.56 -16.15
CA LEU A 166 -3.31 4.25 -16.78
C LEU A 166 -2.26 4.10 -17.89
N ARG A 167 -1.57 2.96 -17.92
CA ARG A 167 -0.61 2.63 -18.97
C ARG A 167 -1.30 1.97 -20.15
#